data_AF-A0A135YRX3-F1
#
_entry.id   AF-A0A135YRX3-F1
#
_cell.length_a   1.000
_cell.length_b   1.000
_cell.length_c   1.000
_cell.angle_alpha   90.00
_cell.angle_beta   90.00
_cell.angle_gamma   90.00
#
_symmetry.space_group_name_H-M   'P 1'
#
loop_
_entity.id
_entity.type
_entity.pdbx_description
1 polymer ?
#
loop_
_entity_poly.entity_id
_entity_poly.type
_entity_poly.pdbx_seq_one_letter_code
_entity_poly.pdbx_strand_id
1 'polypeptide(L)'
;MEEKMLNPFMPSFGRFPKIIIDQQEALTDYLTGLQTHDAKYQTSLVYGTRGSGKTVFLLNVQRSLAKLDNWIFIRLNNGQGNLLFQLMHGLQRVAGISLVDLLKSVKSLNIMGKGITWQALQESQQIDYDEYISILLSRLKKQGKSILIGIDEIEISDDVRAFGSEYQTLIGDE
;
A
#
# COMPACT_ATOMS: atom_id res chain seq x y z
N MET A 1 30.67 -26.43 -19.25
CA MET A 1 29.48 -25.73 -19.77
C MET A 1 29.53 -24.32 -19.21
N GLU A 2 29.78 -23.31 -20.04
CA GLU A 2 29.67 -21.91 -19.60
C GLU A 2 28.23 -21.65 -19.16
N GLU A 3 28.06 -21.16 -17.93
CA GLU A 3 26.78 -20.64 -17.46
C GLU A 3 26.41 -19.47 -18.39
N LYS A 4 25.37 -19.66 -19.21
CA LYS A 4 24.89 -18.63 -20.12
C LYS A 4 24.40 -17.46 -19.27
N MET A 5 25.22 -16.43 -19.12
CA MET A 5 24.92 -15.24 -18.33
C MET A 5 23.60 -14.65 -18.85
N LEU A 6 22.52 -14.87 -18.10
CA LEU A 6 21.19 -14.35 -18.44
C LEU A 6 21.29 -12.83 -18.47
N ASN A 7 20.92 -12.22 -19.61
CA ASN A 7 20.98 -10.78 -19.81
C ASN A 7 20.30 -10.07 -18.61
N PRO A 8 21.06 -9.33 -17.79
CA PRO A 8 20.54 -8.73 -16.56
C PRO A 8 19.58 -7.56 -16.81
N PHE A 9 19.48 -7.09 -18.06
CA PHE A 9 18.62 -6.01 -18.53
C PHE A 9 17.37 -6.51 -19.25
N MET A 10 17.06 -7.82 -19.19
CA MET A 10 15.82 -8.32 -19.77
C MET A 10 14.61 -7.65 -19.12
N PRO A 11 13.73 -6.99 -19.89
CA PRO A 11 12.51 -6.42 -19.36
C PRO A 11 11.63 -7.55 -18.85
N SER A 12 11.45 -7.60 -17.54
CA SER A 12 10.58 -8.55 -16.87
C SER A 12 9.44 -7.80 -16.22
N PHE A 13 8.20 -8.10 -16.63
CA PHE A 13 7.00 -7.54 -16.00
C PHE A 13 6.97 -7.89 -14.51
N GLY A 14 6.88 -6.86 -13.67
CA GLY A 14 6.67 -7.01 -12.22
C GLY A 14 7.80 -7.73 -11.46
N ARG A 15 8.95 -8.03 -12.08
CA ARG A 15 10.10 -8.60 -11.39
C ARG A 15 11.17 -7.55 -11.18
N PHE A 16 11.90 -7.74 -10.10
CA PHE A 16 13.03 -6.91 -9.78
C PHE A 16 14.16 -7.11 -10.79
N PRO A 17 14.72 -6.02 -11.33
CA PRO A 17 15.90 -6.12 -12.18
C PRO A 17 17.09 -6.63 -11.36
N LYS A 18 17.97 -7.42 -12.00
CA LYS A 18 19.19 -7.94 -11.37
C LYS A 18 20.24 -6.85 -11.17
N ILE A 19 20.23 -5.83 -12.02
CA ILE A 19 21.11 -4.67 -11.97
C ILE A 19 20.25 -3.41 -11.99
N ILE A 20 20.48 -2.52 -11.04
CA ILE A 20 19.81 -1.22 -10.95
C ILE A 20 20.86 -0.16 -11.29
N ILE A 21 20.61 0.61 -12.33
CA ILE A 21 21.44 1.75 -12.72
C ILE A 21 20.66 3.01 -12.34
N ASP A 22 21.33 3.96 -11.69
CA ASP A 22 20.96 5.38 -11.70
C ASP A 22 19.71 5.86 -10.91
N GLN A 23 19.47 5.31 -9.71
CA GLN A 23 18.38 5.81 -8.83
C GLN A 23 18.75 5.87 -7.34
N GLN A 24 20.02 5.66 -6.98
CA GLN A 24 20.41 5.50 -5.57
C GLN A 24 20.27 6.80 -4.76
N GLU A 25 20.63 7.94 -5.34
CA GLU A 25 20.51 9.25 -4.68
C GLU A 25 19.04 9.58 -4.41
N ALA A 26 18.20 9.60 -5.45
CA ALA A 26 16.76 9.85 -5.32
C ALA A 26 16.06 8.89 -4.34
N LEU A 27 16.45 7.60 -4.34
CA LEU A 27 15.92 6.62 -3.40
C LEU A 27 16.35 6.95 -1.95
N THR A 28 17.62 7.32 -1.76
CA THR A 28 18.18 7.65 -0.44
C THR A 28 17.52 8.90 0.13
N ASP A 29 17.38 9.95 -0.69
CA ASP A 29 16.72 11.20 -0.30
C ASP A 29 15.26 10.95 0.06
N TYR A 30 14.54 10.20 -0.77
CA TYR A 30 13.15 9.85 -0.52
C TYR A 30 12.97 9.06 0.77
N LEU A 31 13.78 8.01 1.00
CA LEU A 31 13.72 7.20 2.21
C LEU A 31 14.11 7.98 3.46
N THR A 32 15.11 8.87 3.35
CA THR A 32 15.53 9.73 4.46
C THR A 32 14.39 10.68 4.84
N GLY A 33 13.80 11.38 3.85
CA GLY A 33 12.67 12.28 4.07
C GLY A 33 11.47 11.59 4.71
N LEU A 34 11.12 10.38 4.24
CA LEU A 34 10.08 9.55 4.85
C LEU A 34 10.38 9.22 6.32
N GLN A 35 11.60 8.77 6.63
CA GLN A 35 11.97 8.36 8.00
C GLN A 35 12.09 9.55 8.97
N THR A 36 12.43 10.74 8.46
CA THR A 36 12.46 11.97 9.25
C THR A 36 11.08 12.62 9.38
N HIS A 37 10.02 11.98 8.87
CA HIS A 37 8.65 12.49 8.89
C HIS A 37 8.51 13.87 8.23
N ASP A 38 9.26 14.12 7.15
CA ASP A 38 9.10 15.34 6.36
C ASP A 38 7.80 15.23 5.53
N ALA A 39 6.85 16.12 5.81
CA ALA A 39 5.53 16.16 5.18
C ALA A 39 5.60 16.20 3.63
N LYS A 40 6.69 16.72 3.05
CA LYS A 40 6.90 16.73 1.59
C LYS A 40 7.00 15.34 0.98
N TYR A 41 7.49 14.36 1.76
CA TYR A 41 7.73 12.99 1.31
C TYR A 41 6.60 12.04 1.70
N GLN A 42 5.69 12.46 2.60
CA GLN A 42 4.53 11.69 3.03
C GLN A 42 3.61 11.32 1.85
N THR A 43 3.40 12.26 0.92
CA THR A 43 2.63 12.05 -0.31
C THR A 43 3.50 12.40 -1.51
N SER A 44 3.78 11.45 -2.40
CA SER A 44 4.68 11.67 -3.54
C SER A 44 4.17 11.03 -4.82
N LEU A 45 4.35 11.74 -5.94
CA LEU A 45 4.03 11.26 -7.28
C LEU A 45 5.33 11.02 -8.07
N VAL A 46 5.55 9.78 -8.48
CA VAL A 46 6.69 9.41 -9.34
C VAL A 46 6.22 9.42 -10.79
N TYR A 47 6.71 10.38 -11.58
CA TYR A 47 6.31 10.58 -12.98
C TYR A 47 7.50 10.50 -13.95
N GLY A 48 7.23 10.33 -15.24
CA GLY A 48 8.24 10.15 -16.28
C GLY A 48 7.75 9.33 -17.47
N THR A 49 8.55 9.23 -18.52
CA THR A 49 8.20 8.49 -19.76
C THR A 49 8.10 6.98 -19.53
N ARG A 50 7.45 6.25 -20.45
CA ARG A 50 7.39 4.78 -20.38
C ARG A 50 8.82 4.21 -20.45
N GLY A 51 9.11 3.24 -19.58
CA GLY A 51 10.45 2.66 -19.48
C GLY A 51 11.46 3.47 -18.64
N SER A 52 11.07 4.61 -18.06
CA SER A 52 11.95 5.42 -17.20
C SER A 52 12.23 4.81 -15.81
N GLY A 53 11.76 3.58 -15.54
CA GLY A 53 12.02 2.89 -14.28
C GLY A 53 11.13 3.30 -13.10
N LYS A 54 9.95 3.92 -13.32
CA LYS A 54 9.00 4.28 -12.24
C LYS A 54 8.59 3.08 -11.36
N THR A 55 8.13 2.00 -11.97
CA THR A 55 7.80 0.75 -11.26
C THR A 55 9.01 0.18 -10.54
N VAL A 56 10.20 0.28 -11.13
CA VAL A 56 11.45 -0.16 -10.51
C VAL A 56 11.78 0.68 -9.27
N PHE A 57 11.56 1.99 -9.33
CA PHE A 57 11.72 2.88 -8.18
C PHE A 57 10.78 2.49 -7.04
N LEU A 58 9.48 2.32 -7.31
CA LEU A 58 8.49 1.90 -6.31
C LEU A 58 8.85 0.53 -5.69
N LEU A 59 9.32 -0.40 -6.51
CA LEU A 59 9.84 -1.69 -6.06
C LEU A 59 11.07 -1.55 -5.14
N ASN A 60 11.99 -0.63 -5.45
CA ASN A 60 13.17 -0.36 -4.61
C ASN A 60 12.81 0.27 -3.27
N VAL A 61 11.84 1.18 -3.24
CA VAL A 61 11.27 1.72 -2.00
C VAL A 61 10.70 0.57 -1.14
N GLN A 62 9.84 -0.27 -1.73
CA GLN A 62 9.26 -1.41 -1.03
C GLN A 62 10.33 -2.34 -0.44
N ARG A 63 11.38 -2.67 -1.20
CA ARG A 63 12.50 -3.51 -0.72
C ARG A 63 13.29 -2.87 0.40
N SER A 64 13.49 -1.56 0.35
CA SER A 64 14.27 -0.84 1.34
C SER A 64 13.50 -0.77 2.66
N LEU A 65 12.20 -0.48 2.60
CA LEU A 65 11.33 -0.49 3.77
C LEU A 65 11.16 -1.87 4.40
N ALA A 66 11.15 -2.94 3.60
CA ALA A 66 11.07 -4.31 4.11
C ALA A 66 12.29 -4.72 4.98
N LYS A 67 13.38 -3.96 4.95
CA LYS A 67 14.55 -4.17 5.82
C LYS A 67 14.44 -3.44 7.16
N LEU A 68 13.38 -2.65 7.36
CA LEU A 68 13.14 -1.87 8.57
C LEU A 68 12.02 -2.54 9.37
N ASP A 69 12.27 -2.83 10.64
CA ASP A 69 11.33 -3.59 11.47
C ASP A 69 9.97 -2.89 11.66
N ASN A 70 9.95 -1.56 11.59
CA ASN A 70 8.77 -0.75 11.89
C ASN A 70 8.02 -0.25 10.66
N TRP A 71 8.48 -0.56 9.44
CA TRP A 71 7.81 -0.11 8.22
C TRP A 71 7.07 -1.25 7.52
N ILE A 72 5.87 -0.95 7.04
CA ILE A 72 5.05 -1.84 6.24
C ILE A 72 4.71 -1.16 4.93
N PHE A 73 4.99 -1.84 3.83
CA PHE A 73 4.59 -1.38 2.49
C PHE A 73 3.33 -2.12 2.04
N ILE A 74 2.25 -1.39 1.76
CA ILE A 74 1.01 -1.93 1.21
C ILE A 74 0.91 -1.51 -0.26
N ARG A 75 1.01 -2.49 -1.16
CA ARG A 75 0.83 -2.28 -2.59
C ARG A 75 -0.64 -2.41 -2.96
N LEU A 76 -1.21 -1.38 -3.58
CA LEU A 76 -2.54 -1.42 -4.17
C LEU A 76 -2.43 -1.53 -5.70
N ASN A 77 -3.41 -2.18 -6.32
CA ASN A 77 -3.48 -2.36 -7.76
C ASN A 77 -4.64 -1.54 -8.33
N ASN A 78 -4.31 -0.44 -9.02
CA ASN A 78 -5.28 0.43 -9.66
C ASN A 78 -6.16 -0.33 -10.67
N GLY A 79 -5.60 -1.27 -11.43
CA GLY A 79 -6.33 -2.05 -12.43
C GLY A 79 -7.33 -3.07 -11.87
N GLN A 80 -7.31 -3.35 -10.55
CA GLN A 80 -8.30 -4.23 -9.91
C GLN A 80 -9.51 -3.47 -9.34
N GLY A 81 -9.43 -2.14 -9.22
CA GLY A 81 -10.47 -1.32 -8.63
C GLY A 81 -10.65 -1.51 -7.11
N ASN A 82 -11.50 -0.69 -6.51
CA ASN A 82 -11.80 -0.64 -5.09
C ASN A 82 -10.54 -0.55 -4.20
N LEU A 83 -9.78 0.52 -4.39
CA LEU A 83 -8.51 0.76 -3.68
C LEU A 83 -8.70 0.80 -2.15
N LEU A 84 -9.83 1.31 -1.66
CA LEU A 84 -10.14 1.36 -0.22
C LEU A 84 -10.31 -0.04 0.38
N PHE A 85 -11.01 -0.94 -0.31
CA PHE A 85 -11.10 -2.33 0.13
C PHE A 85 -9.74 -3.02 0.13
N GLN A 86 -8.92 -2.79 -0.91
CA GLN A 86 -7.56 -3.33 -0.97
C GLN A 86 -6.70 -2.83 0.21
N LEU A 87 -6.81 -1.54 0.56
CA LEU A 87 -6.11 -0.95 1.70
C LEU A 87 -6.58 -1.56 3.03
N MET A 88 -7.89 -1.59 3.28
CA MET A 88 -8.48 -2.17 4.48
C MET A 88 -8.04 -3.63 4.65
N HIS A 89 -8.13 -4.45 3.60
CA HIS A 89 -7.69 -5.84 3.62
C HIS A 89 -6.17 -5.97 3.84
N GLY A 90 -5.36 -5.09 3.24
CA GLY A 90 -3.92 -5.04 3.48
C GLY A 90 -3.59 -4.76 4.95
N LEU A 91 -4.19 -3.72 5.52
CA LEU A 91 -4.01 -3.32 6.91
C LEU A 91 -4.49 -4.41 7.88
N GLN A 92 -5.63 -5.03 7.63
CA GLN A 92 -6.18 -6.11 8.44
C GLN A 92 -5.21 -7.29 8.56
N ARG A 93 -4.63 -7.73 7.43
CA ARG A 93 -3.66 -8.83 7.43
C ARG A 93 -2.43 -8.50 8.26
N VAL A 94 -1.92 -7.28 8.16
CA VAL A 94 -0.70 -6.88 8.87
C VAL A 94 -0.96 -6.62 10.35
N ALA A 95 -2.14 -6.10 10.69
CA ALA A 95 -2.57 -5.90 12.09
C ALA A 95 -2.85 -7.22 12.84
N GLY A 96 -2.92 -8.35 12.09
CA GLY A 96 -3.14 -9.69 12.63
C GLY A 96 -4.53 -9.88 13.26
N ILE A 97 -5.53 -9.11 12.84
CA ILE A 97 -6.91 -9.21 13.33
C ILE A 97 -7.74 -10.07 12.37
N SER A 98 -8.62 -10.94 12.88
CA SER A 98 -9.51 -11.68 11.99
C SER A 98 -10.59 -10.76 11.41
N LEU A 99 -11.14 -11.11 10.23
CA LEU A 99 -12.24 -10.35 9.64
C LEU A 99 -13.44 -10.24 10.60
N VAL A 100 -13.77 -11.34 11.28
CA VAL A 100 -14.89 -11.38 12.24
C VAL A 100 -14.64 -10.42 13.41
N ASP A 101 -13.42 -10.37 13.94
CA ASP A 101 -13.10 -9.49 15.05
C ASP A 101 -13.07 -8.02 14.63
N LEU A 102 -12.60 -7.74 13.41
CA LEU A 102 -12.65 -6.39 12.84
C LEU A 102 -14.09 -5.92 12.69
N LEU A 103 -14.97 -6.72 12.09
CA LEU A 103 -16.39 -6.34 11.94
C LEU A 103 -17.08 -6.15 13.29
N LYS A 104 -16.76 -6.97 14.30
CA LYS A 104 -17.30 -6.82 15.67
C LYS A 104 -16.82 -5.55 16.37
N SER A 105 -15.68 -5.00 15.97
CA SER A 105 -15.13 -3.78 16.58
C SER A 105 -15.95 -2.54 16.20
N VAL A 106 -16.71 -2.63 15.10
CA VAL A 106 -17.64 -1.61 14.63
C VAL A 106 -19.04 -1.92 15.18
N LYS A 107 -19.55 -1.04 16.03
CA LYS A 107 -20.78 -1.28 16.83
C LYS A 107 -22.06 -1.36 16.00
N SER A 108 -22.02 -0.92 14.73
CA SER A 108 -23.18 -0.86 13.84
C SER A 108 -23.53 -2.20 13.17
N LEU A 109 -22.66 -3.22 13.25
CA LEU A 109 -22.91 -4.51 12.60
C LEU A 109 -23.38 -5.61 13.58
N ASN A 110 -24.59 -6.13 13.33
CA ASN A 110 -25.09 -7.31 14.03
C ASN A 110 -24.64 -8.59 13.30
N ILE A 111 -23.52 -9.17 13.73
CA ILE A 111 -22.89 -10.31 13.07
C ILE A 111 -23.47 -11.63 13.60
N MET A 112 -24.53 -12.12 12.95
CA MET A 112 -25.10 -13.43 13.24
C MET A 112 -24.39 -14.55 12.46
N GLY A 113 -23.38 -15.17 13.10
CA GLY A 113 -23.07 -16.62 13.07
C GLY A 113 -22.92 -17.41 11.75
N LYS A 114 -23.04 -16.82 10.55
CA LYS A 114 -22.93 -17.55 9.27
C LYS A 114 -21.98 -16.85 8.30
N GLY A 115 -20.78 -17.43 8.18
CA GLY A 115 -19.87 -17.33 7.03
C GLY A 115 -19.76 -16.00 6.30
N ILE A 116 -19.26 -14.95 6.96
CA ILE A 116 -18.88 -13.71 6.25
C ILE A 116 -17.56 -13.95 5.52
N THR A 117 -17.55 -13.75 4.20
CA THR A 117 -16.36 -13.82 3.35
C THR A 117 -15.99 -12.44 2.82
N TRP A 118 -14.75 -12.28 2.36
CA TRP A 118 -14.29 -11.04 1.72
C TRP A 118 -15.07 -10.69 0.46
N GLN A 119 -15.49 -11.70 -0.30
CA GLN A 119 -16.31 -11.54 -1.50
C GLN A 119 -17.66 -10.89 -1.14
N ALA A 120 -18.32 -11.38 -0.10
CA ALA A 120 -19.60 -10.84 0.35
C ALA A 120 -19.49 -9.38 0.83
N LEU A 121 -18.38 -9.01 1.46
CA LEU A 121 -18.13 -7.62 1.85
C LEU A 121 -17.86 -6.73 0.65
N GLN A 122 -17.00 -7.18 -0.28
CA GLN A 122 -16.69 -6.41 -1.49
C GLN A 122 -17.93 -6.13 -2.34
N GLU A 123 -18.88 -7.06 -2.37
CA GLU A 123 -20.17 -6.91 -3.07
C GLU A 123 -21.17 -6.04 -2.28
N SER A 124 -20.98 -5.89 -0.97
CA SER A 124 -21.82 -5.02 -0.15
C SER A 124 -21.44 -3.55 -0.35
N GLN A 125 -22.40 -2.72 -0.75
CA GLN A 125 -22.17 -1.28 -0.98
C GLN A 125 -22.17 -0.44 0.32
N GLN A 126 -21.93 -1.07 1.48
CA GLN A 126 -22.12 -0.44 2.80
C GLN A 126 -20.92 -0.68 3.74
N ILE A 127 -19.70 -0.75 3.21
CA ILE A 127 -18.51 -0.76 4.07
C ILE A 127 -18.18 0.69 4.46
N ASP A 128 -18.16 0.95 5.76
CA ASP A 128 -17.62 2.18 6.33
C ASP A 128 -16.09 2.10 6.39
N TYR A 129 -15.44 2.41 5.27
CA TYR A 129 -13.99 2.26 5.13
C TYR A 129 -13.22 3.10 6.15
N ASP A 130 -13.69 4.32 6.45
CA ASP A 130 -13.09 5.21 7.44
C ASP A 130 -12.99 4.53 8.80
N GLU A 131 -14.11 4.06 9.35
CA GLU A 131 -14.14 3.46 10.69
C GLU A 131 -13.20 2.23 10.77
N TYR A 132 -13.24 1.34 9.78
CA TYR A 132 -12.38 0.15 9.77
C TYR A 132 -10.89 0.48 9.61
N ILE A 133 -10.55 1.37 8.67
CA ILE A 133 -9.15 1.75 8.42
C ILE A 133 -8.60 2.47 9.64
N SER A 134 -9.36 3.37 10.27
CA SER A 134 -8.99 4.09 11.48
C SER A 134 -8.72 3.16 12.67
N ILE A 135 -9.54 2.12 12.87
CA ILE A 135 -9.30 1.08 13.90
C ILE A 135 -7.98 0.32 13.62
N LEU A 136 -7.76 -0.05 12.36
CA LEU A 136 -6.56 -0.81 11.95
C LEU A 136 -5.29 0.02 12.09
N LEU A 137 -5.30 1.28 11.62
CA LEU A 137 -4.18 2.20 11.75
C LEU A 137 -3.89 2.51 13.21
N SER A 138 -4.91 2.75 14.05
CA SER A 138 -4.74 2.96 15.50
C SER A 138 -4.06 1.77 16.18
N ARG A 139 -4.41 0.53 15.77
CA ARG A 139 -3.79 -0.69 16.29
C ARG A 139 -2.33 -0.81 15.84
N LEU A 140 -2.04 -0.54 14.57
CA LEU A 140 -0.67 -0.58 14.01
C LEU A 140 0.22 0.52 14.63
N LYS A 141 -0.32 1.71 14.86
CA LYS A 141 0.35 2.82 15.56
C LYS A 141 0.75 2.41 16.98
N LYS A 142 -0.13 1.73 17.73
CA LYS A 142 0.19 1.16 19.07
C LYS A 142 1.28 0.09 19.02
N GLN A 143 1.46 -0.57 17.88
CA GLN A 143 2.55 -1.54 17.65
C GLN A 143 3.85 -0.86 17.17
N GLY A 144 3.89 0.47 17.09
CA GLY A 144 5.04 1.23 16.60
C GLY A 144 5.29 1.08 15.11
N LYS A 145 4.24 0.78 14.33
CA LYS A 145 4.34 0.56 12.88
C LYS A 145 4.01 1.81 12.07
N SER A 146 4.81 2.08 11.05
CA SER A 146 4.61 3.08 10.01
C SER A 146 4.17 2.39 8.71
N ILE A 147 3.19 2.97 8.01
CA ILE A 147 2.63 2.40 6.79
C ILE A 147 2.96 3.28 5.60
N LEU A 148 3.52 2.71 4.53
CA LEU A 148 3.61 3.35 3.23
C LEU A 148 2.69 2.63 2.23
N ILE A 149 1.82 3.40 1.57
CA ILE A 149 0.91 2.90 0.53
C ILE A 149 1.54 3.18 -0.83
N GLY A 150 1.63 2.16 -1.69
CA GLY A 150 2.13 2.30 -3.05
C GLY A 150 1.07 1.91 -4.07
N ILE A 151 0.78 2.81 -5.00
CA ILE A 151 -0.13 2.59 -6.13
C ILE A 151 0.69 2.75 -7.41
N ASP A 152 0.76 1.70 -8.22
CA ASP A 152 1.41 1.75 -9.53
C ASP A 152 0.39 2.10 -10.62
N GLU A 153 0.85 2.72 -11.71
CA GLU A 153 0.02 3.09 -12.87
C GLU A 153 -1.28 3.83 -12.50
N ILE A 154 -1.18 4.83 -11.61
CA ILE A 154 -2.34 5.64 -11.21
C ILE A 154 -2.89 6.43 -12.39
N GLU A 155 -4.21 6.42 -12.53
CA GLU A 155 -4.95 7.19 -13.53
C GLU A 155 -6.16 7.88 -12.88
N ILE A 156 -6.67 8.93 -13.53
CA ILE A 156 -7.84 9.63 -12.99
C ILE A 156 -9.07 8.73 -13.15
N SER A 157 -9.56 8.24 -12.01
CA SER A 157 -10.77 7.42 -11.91
C SER A 157 -11.56 7.79 -10.66
N ASP A 158 -12.84 7.40 -10.60
CA ASP A 158 -13.65 7.62 -9.40
C ASP A 158 -13.13 6.84 -8.19
N ASP A 159 -12.50 5.69 -8.42
CA ASP A 159 -11.87 4.89 -7.37
C ASP A 159 -10.63 5.60 -6.77
N VAL A 160 -9.79 6.20 -7.62
CA VAL A 160 -8.65 7.02 -7.16
C VAL A 160 -9.11 8.28 -6.43
N ARG A 161 -10.22 8.90 -6.87
CA ARG A 161 -10.81 10.06 -6.17
C ARG A 161 -11.36 9.67 -4.80
N ALA A 162 -12.09 8.56 -4.71
CA ALA A 162 -12.60 8.05 -3.44
C ALA A 162 -11.44 7.74 -2.47
N PHE A 163 -10.40 7.05 -2.96
CA PHE A 163 -9.19 6.82 -2.19
C PHE A 163 -8.53 8.12 -1.72
N GLY A 164 -8.37 9.10 -2.60
CA GLY A 164 -7.75 10.38 -2.27
C GLY A 164 -8.54 11.17 -1.23
N SER A 165 -9.87 11.14 -1.30
CA SER A 165 -10.76 11.78 -0.32
C SER A 165 -10.59 11.15 1.07
N GLU A 166 -10.62 9.82 1.13
CA GLU A 166 -10.45 9.08 2.39
C GLU A 166 -9.05 9.29 2.98
N TYR A 167 -8.01 9.20 2.13
CA TYR A 167 -6.64 9.46 2.53
C TYR A 167 -6.47 10.84 3.16
N GLN A 168 -7.13 11.86 2.62
CA GLN A 168 -7.08 13.22 3.16
C GLN A 168 -7.68 13.31 4.56
N THR A 169 -8.78 12.60 4.83
CA THR A 169 -9.36 12.48 6.18
C THR A 169 -8.36 11.81 7.13
N LEU A 170 -7.81 10.66 6.73
CA LEU A 170 -6.91 9.86 7.57
C LEU A 170 -5.63 10.60 8.00
N ILE A 171 -5.06 11.45 7.12
CA ILE A 171 -3.89 12.27 7.47
C ILE A 171 -4.26 13.56 8.22
N GLY A 172 -5.51 14.02 8.11
CA GLY A 172 -6.00 15.22 8.80
C GLY A 172 -6.30 14.99 10.28
N ASP A 173 -6.52 13.73 10.68
CA ASP A 173 -6.81 13.30 12.04
C ASP A 173 -5.55 12.91 12.86
N GLU A 174 -4.34 13.06 12.29
CA GLU A 174 -3.06 12.93 13.03
C GLU A 174 -2.74 14.13 13.92
#